data_AF-A0A1H6F5H8-F1
#
_entry.id   AF-A0A1H6F5H8-F1
#
_cell.length_a   1.000
_cell.length_b   1.000
_cell.length_c   1.000
_cell.angle_alpha   90.00
_cell.angle_beta   90.00
_cell.angle_gamma   90.00
#
_symmetry.space_group_name_H-M   'P 1'
#
loop_
_entity.id
_entity.type
_entity.pdbx_description
1 polymer ?
#
loop_
_entity_poly.entity_id
_entity_poly.type
_entity_poly.pdbx_seq_one_letter_code
_entity_poly.pdbx_strand_id
1 'polypeptide(L)'
;MIFGKYENNKLTVVDTLDSAEEMKARGYFTVPRGTIAGLQKDFYNKDFSLKTVSELVENNLLAIKATEKVLDNRIVDKSEHELMIDGLKDIPNNLKLVNGKIEPKTLNELYTDKVISKDEWLAPIRGQRNQLLNDVDLIYCNALNLSDMSDTMVDKWKEYKLALKDYPSIATVSSEFPSLPQGV
;
A
#
# COMPACT_ATOMS: atom_id res chain seq x y z
N MET A 1 -46.44 23.42 5.75
CA MET A 1 -45.61 22.23 5.42
C MET A 1 -45.27 22.40 3.96
N ILE A 2 -44.03 22.21 3.53
CA ILE A 2 -43.67 22.53 2.15
C ILE A 2 -44.02 21.34 1.27
N PHE A 3 -44.73 21.60 0.18
CA PHE A 3 -45.12 20.60 -0.79
C PHE A 3 -44.60 20.98 -2.18
N GLY A 4 -44.10 20.00 -2.90
CA GLY A 4 -43.57 20.14 -4.25
C GLY A 4 -44.44 19.40 -5.26
N LYS A 5 -44.55 19.93 -6.47
CA LYS A 5 -45.15 19.23 -7.63
C LYS A 5 -44.38 19.61 -8.88
N TYR A 6 -44.06 18.62 -9.72
CA TYR A 6 -43.44 18.87 -11.02
C TYR A 6 -44.50 18.99 -12.10
N GLU A 7 -44.46 20.09 -12.85
CA GLU A 7 -45.27 20.30 -14.04
C GLU A 7 -44.36 20.81 -15.16
N ASN A 8 -44.39 20.19 -16.33
CA ASN A 8 -43.56 20.56 -17.48
C ASN A 8 -42.06 20.70 -17.14
N ASN A 9 -41.51 19.76 -16.36
CA ASN A 9 -40.14 19.77 -15.83
C ASN A 9 -39.78 20.95 -14.91
N LYS A 10 -40.75 21.74 -14.46
CA LYS A 10 -40.57 22.80 -13.46
C LYS A 10 -41.10 22.33 -12.11
N LEU A 11 -40.29 22.46 -11.06
CA LEU A 11 -40.72 22.23 -9.69
C LEU A 11 -41.48 23.47 -9.21
N THR A 12 -42.76 23.29 -8.89
CA THR A 12 -43.58 24.28 -8.19
C THR A 12 -43.62 23.91 -6.72
N VAL A 13 -43.22 24.87 -5.88
CA VAL A 13 -43.18 24.71 -4.43
C VAL A 13 -44.29 25.56 -3.84
N VAL A 14 -45.07 24.97 -2.96
CA VAL A 14 -46.14 25.64 -2.22
C VAL A 14 -45.96 25.37 -0.75
N ASP A 15 -45.93 26.44 0.04
CA ASP A 15 -46.13 26.35 1.48
C ASP A 15 -47.63 26.53 1.74
N THR A 16 -48.25 25.50 2.28
CA THR A 16 -49.69 25.48 2.56
C THR A 16 -49.96 24.87 3.95
N LEU A 17 -51.16 25.19 4.45
CA LEU A 17 -51.75 24.60 5.66
C LEU A 17 -52.61 23.37 5.35
N ASP A 18 -52.85 23.06 4.07
CA ASP A 18 -53.58 21.87 3.63
C ASP A 18 -52.93 20.59 4.18
N SER A 19 -53.75 19.56 4.40
CA SER A 19 -53.27 18.29 4.96
C SER A 19 -52.37 17.55 3.97
N ALA A 20 -51.48 16.69 4.49
CA ALA A 20 -50.57 15.92 3.65
C ALA A 20 -51.32 14.94 2.73
N GLU A 21 -52.43 14.36 3.19
CA GLU A 21 -53.30 13.51 2.37
C GLU A 21 -53.93 14.27 1.19
N GLU A 22 -54.45 15.48 1.42
CA GLU A 22 -55.06 16.30 0.37
C GLU A 22 -54.04 16.76 -0.68
N MET A 23 -52.84 17.14 -0.24
CA MET A 23 -51.76 17.53 -1.13
C MET A 23 -51.27 16.34 -1.97
N LYS A 24 -51.16 15.14 -1.38
CA LYS A 24 -50.85 13.91 -2.11
C LYS A 24 -51.91 13.54 -3.13
N ALA A 25 -53.20 13.69 -2.80
CA ALA A 25 -54.29 13.45 -3.75
C ALA A 25 -54.24 14.39 -4.96
N ARG A 26 -53.66 15.59 -4.81
CA ARG A 26 -53.41 16.57 -5.88
C ARG A 26 -52.08 16.37 -6.62
N GLY A 27 -51.34 15.30 -6.29
CA GLY A 27 -50.06 14.96 -6.89
C GLY A 27 -48.86 15.72 -6.32
N TYR A 28 -49.00 16.36 -5.16
CA TYR A 28 -47.89 17.00 -4.47
C TYR A 28 -47.21 16.03 -3.50
N PHE A 29 -45.90 16.18 -3.31
CA PHE A 29 -45.11 15.43 -2.32
C PHE A 29 -44.58 16.35 -1.24
N THR A 30 -44.37 15.81 -0.05
CA THR A 30 -43.81 16.55 1.08
C THR A 30 -42.33 16.82 0.82
N VAL A 31 -41.91 18.07 0.98
CA VAL A 31 -40.53 18.47 0.81
C VAL A 31 -39.94 18.78 2.18
N PRO A 32 -38.81 18.16 2.56
CA PRO A 32 -38.08 18.55 3.76
C PRO A 32 -37.82 20.06 3.78
N ARG A 33 -38.11 20.71 4.92
CA ARG A 33 -37.80 22.13 5.16
C ARG A 33 -36.28 22.31 5.16
N GLY A 34 -35.72 22.53 3.97
CA GLY A 34 -34.29 22.72 3.74
C GLY A 34 -33.84 22.63 2.28
N THR A 35 -34.66 22.10 1.36
CA THR A 35 -34.12 21.53 0.10
C THR A 35 -34.49 22.25 -1.21
N ILE A 36 -35.20 23.38 -1.22
CA ILE A 36 -35.66 23.96 -2.51
C ILE A 36 -35.30 25.42 -2.72
N ALA A 37 -34.01 25.69 -2.69
CA ALA A 37 -33.44 26.74 -3.51
C ALA A 37 -32.17 26.18 -4.15
N GLY A 38 -32.30 25.55 -5.33
CA GLY A 38 -31.17 25.27 -6.22
C GLY A 38 -30.81 23.81 -6.53
N LEU A 39 -31.51 22.80 -6.00
CA LEU A 39 -31.17 21.39 -6.30
C LEU A 39 -31.91 20.88 -7.56
N GLN A 40 -31.13 20.40 -8.55
CA GLN A 40 -31.60 19.94 -9.86
C GLN A 40 -32.40 18.63 -9.75
N LYS A 41 -33.40 18.43 -10.62
CA LYS A 41 -34.25 17.22 -10.69
C LYS A 41 -33.43 15.92 -10.74
N ASP A 42 -32.24 15.99 -11.33
CA ASP A 42 -31.35 14.86 -11.56
C ASP A 42 -30.77 14.25 -10.26
N PHE A 43 -30.89 14.95 -9.12
CA PHE A 43 -30.45 14.47 -7.80
C PHE A 43 -31.41 13.46 -7.16
N TYR A 44 -32.57 13.21 -7.76
CA TYR A 44 -33.59 12.32 -7.22
C TYR A 44 -33.80 11.09 -8.11
N ASN A 45 -34.16 9.98 -7.47
CA ASN A 45 -34.63 8.77 -8.13
C ASN A 45 -36.06 8.94 -8.66
N LYS A 46 -36.53 7.99 -9.48
CA LYS A 46 -37.90 8.01 -10.04
C LYS A 46 -38.98 7.97 -8.97
N ASP A 47 -38.68 7.37 -7.82
CA ASP A 47 -39.55 7.30 -6.64
C ASP A 47 -39.43 8.55 -5.73
N PHE A 48 -38.70 9.57 -6.17
CA PHE A 48 -38.44 10.82 -5.46
C PHE A 48 -37.59 10.67 -4.19
N SER A 49 -36.95 9.52 -3.97
CA SER A 49 -35.88 9.42 -2.98
C SER A 49 -34.63 10.18 -3.46
N LEU A 50 -33.84 10.73 -2.54
CA LEU A 50 -32.57 11.36 -2.88
C LEU A 50 -31.59 10.28 -3.33
N LYS A 51 -30.88 10.50 -4.45
CA LYS A 51 -29.79 9.63 -4.88
C LYS A 51 -28.70 9.57 -3.82
N THR A 52 -28.11 8.40 -3.66
CA THR A 52 -26.87 8.21 -2.90
C THR A 52 -25.73 9.04 -3.50
N VAL A 53 -24.76 9.40 -2.68
CA VAL A 53 -23.49 9.99 -3.11
C VAL A 53 -22.84 9.16 -4.22
N SER A 54 -22.85 7.82 -4.11
CA SER A 54 -22.35 6.94 -5.16
C SER A 54 -23.06 7.17 -6.50
N GLU A 55 -24.39 7.17 -6.49
CA GLU A 55 -25.20 7.43 -7.69
C GLU A 55 -24.98 8.85 -8.24
N LEU A 56 -24.80 9.86 -7.38
CA LEU A 56 -24.53 11.23 -7.82
C LEU A 56 -23.16 11.35 -8.49
N VAL A 57 -22.14 10.66 -7.98
CA VAL A 57 -20.80 10.64 -8.57
C VAL A 57 -20.78 9.85 -9.88
N GLU A 58 -21.39 8.66 -9.93
CA GLU A 58 -21.48 7.83 -11.14
C GLU A 58 -22.21 8.54 -12.30
N ASN A 59 -23.21 9.36 -11.97
CA ASN A 59 -23.94 10.15 -12.96
C ASN A 59 -23.28 11.51 -13.28
N ASN A 60 -22.07 11.79 -12.76
CA ASN A 60 -21.37 13.08 -12.90
C ASN A 60 -22.17 14.30 -12.40
N LEU A 61 -23.11 14.09 -11.47
CA LEU A 61 -23.91 15.15 -10.84
C LEU A 61 -23.21 15.73 -9.61
N LEU A 62 -22.25 15.00 -9.06
CA LEU A 62 -21.39 15.41 -7.96
C LEU A 62 -19.93 15.13 -8.33
N ALA A 63 -19.13 16.19 -8.48
CA ALA A 63 -17.70 16.06 -8.72
C ALA A 63 -16.98 15.79 -7.40
N ILE A 64 -16.05 14.83 -7.40
CA ILE A 64 -15.12 14.57 -6.29
C ILE A 64 -13.69 14.84 -6.74
N LYS A 65 -12.82 15.22 -5.81
CA LYS A 65 -11.40 15.41 -6.11
C LYS A 65 -10.71 14.05 -6.30
N ALA A 66 -9.58 14.05 -7.01
CA ALA A 66 -8.76 12.84 -7.16
C ALA A 66 -8.26 12.28 -5.80
N THR A 67 -8.14 13.14 -4.78
CA THR A 67 -7.73 12.79 -3.41
C THR A 67 -8.87 12.26 -2.53
N GLU A 68 -10.09 12.20 -3.06
CA GLU A 68 -11.29 11.81 -2.35
C GLU A 68 -11.84 10.49 -2.91
N LYS A 69 -12.63 9.78 -2.11
CA LYS A 69 -13.34 8.57 -2.52
C LYS A 69 -14.73 8.51 -1.89
N VAL A 70 -15.61 7.72 -2.47
CA VAL A 70 -16.93 7.44 -1.88
C VAL A 70 -16.81 6.19 -1.00
N LEU A 71 -17.15 6.33 0.28
CA LEU A 71 -17.21 5.23 1.25
C LEU A 71 -18.46 5.39 2.10
N ASP A 72 -19.25 4.33 2.25
CA ASP A 72 -20.49 4.32 3.04
C ASP A 72 -21.41 5.52 2.75
N ASN A 73 -21.61 5.79 1.45
CA ASN A 73 -22.45 6.89 0.97
C ASN A 73 -21.98 8.28 1.42
N ARG A 74 -20.68 8.47 1.65
CA ARG A 74 -20.04 9.74 2.01
C ARG A 74 -18.78 9.95 1.19
N ILE A 75 -18.43 11.21 0.95
CA ILE A 75 -17.12 11.58 0.39
C ILE A 75 -16.14 11.65 1.55
N VAL A 76 -15.06 10.88 1.45
CA VAL A 76 -13.97 10.87 2.43
C VAL A 76 -12.64 11.06 1.72
N ASP A 77 -11.65 11.59 2.42
CA ASP A 77 -10.29 11.67 1.88
C ASP A 77 -9.70 10.26 1.76
N LYS A 78 -8.92 10.05 0.70
CA LYS A 78 -8.09 8.86 0.52
C LYS A 78 -7.02 8.83 1.61
N SER A 79 -6.72 7.64 2.10
CA SER A 79 -5.58 7.43 2.99
C SER A 79 -4.27 7.74 2.25
N GLU A 80 -3.19 8.01 3.00
CA GLU A 80 -1.88 8.26 2.38
C GLU A 80 -1.42 7.10 1.48
N HIS A 81 -1.73 5.86 1.89
CA HIS A 81 -1.40 4.66 1.11
C HIS A 81 -2.12 4.65 -0.23
N GLU A 82 -3.40 5.00 -0.25
CA GLU A 82 -4.19 5.10 -1.49
C GLU A 82 -3.67 6.22 -2.38
N LEU A 83 -3.32 7.38 -1.81
CA LEU A 83 -2.73 8.48 -2.57
C LEU A 83 -1.39 8.09 -3.23
N MET A 84 -0.57 7.30 -2.53
CA MET A 84 0.69 6.79 -3.07
C MET A 84 0.47 5.75 -4.18
N ILE A 85 -0.51 4.85 -4.02
CA ILE A 85 -0.86 3.85 -5.05
C ILE A 85 -1.38 4.55 -6.32
N ASP A 86 -2.19 5.60 -6.16
CA ASP A 86 -2.76 6.36 -7.26
C ASP A 86 -1.78 7.34 -7.92
N GLY A 87 -0.53 7.41 -7.44
CA GLY A 87 0.50 8.34 -7.95
C GLY A 87 0.21 9.81 -7.64
N LEU A 88 -0.65 10.09 -6.66
CA LEU A 88 -1.00 11.43 -6.20
C LEU A 88 -0.08 11.92 -5.06
N LYS A 89 0.68 11.01 -4.47
CA LYS A 89 1.68 11.30 -3.44
C LYS A 89 2.96 10.50 -3.71
N ASP A 90 4.11 11.12 -3.48
CA ASP A 90 5.41 10.46 -3.66
C ASP A 90 5.58 9.29 -2.69
N ILE A 91 6.16 8.21 -3.19
CA ILE A 91 6.54 7.05 -2.40
C ILE A 91 7.89 7.33 -1.76
N PRO A 92 8.05 7.17 -0.42
CA PRO A 92 9.33 7.30 0.24
C PRO A 92 10.42 6.44 -0.41
N ASN A 93 11.66 6.95 -0.46
CA ASN A 93 12.76 6.30 -1.19
C ASN A 93 13.11 4.89 -0.68
N ASN A 94 12.74 4.54 0.55
CA ASN A 94 12.93 3.22 1.14
C ASN A 94 11.80 2.21 0.82
N LEU A 95 10.77 2.64 0.09
CA LEU A 95 9.61 1.85 -0.31
C LEU A 95 9.49 1.78 -1.83
N LYS A 96 8.75 0.79 -2.33
CA LYS A 96 8.45 0.60 -3.75
C LYS A 96 7.00 0.13 -3.95
N LEU A 97 6.43 0.44 -5.10
CA LEU A 97 5.12 -0.08 -5.51
C LEU A 97 5.32 -1.37 -6.30
N VAL A 98 4.81 -2.50 -5.78
CA VAL A 98 4.84 -3.80 -6.44
C VAL A 98 3.41 -4.33 -6.48
N ASN A 99 2.87 -4.51 -7.69
CA ASN A 99 1.52 -5.06 -7.91
C ASN A 99 0.42 -4.35 -7.08
N GLY A 100 0.46 -3.02 -7.02
CA GLY A 100 -0.52 -2.22 -6.27
C GLY A 100 -0.35 -2.25 -4.75
N LYS A 101 0.77 -2.75 -4.24
CA LYS A 101 1.12 -2.72 -2.81
C LYS A 101 2.42 -1.99 -2.58
N ILE A 102 2.46 -1.20 -1.51
CA ILE A 102 3.70 -0.57 -1.07
C ILE A 102 4.48 -1.57 -0.22
N GLU A 103 5.69 -1.89 -0.67
CA GLU A 103 6.59 -2.83 -0.03
C GLU A 103 7.94 -2.15 0.28
N PRO A 104 8.63 -2.57 1.35
CA PRO A 104 9.99 -2.10 1.60
C PRO A 104 10.94 -2.56 0.50
N LYS A 105 11.89 -1.70 0.14
CA LYS A 105 12.99 -2.09 -0.73
C LYS A 105 13.93 -3.05 -0.01
N THR A 106 14.52 -3.96 -0.77
CA THR A 106 15.61 -4.82 -0.31
C THR A 106 16.88 -3.98 -0.06
N LEU A 107 17.80 -4.49 0.75
CA LEU A 107 19.08 -3.82 1.01
C LEU A 107 19.87 -3.51 -0.27
N ASN A 108 19.82 -4.42 -1.25
CA ASN A 108 20.49 -4.21 -2.54
C ASN A 108 19.86 -3.06 -3.34
N GLU A 109 18.53 -2.97 -3.35
CA GLU A 109 17.81 -1.85 -3.98
C GLU A 109 18.14 -0.53 -3.27
N LEU A 110 18.14 -0.50 -1.93
CA LEU A 110 18.51 0.68 -1.16
C LEU A 110 19.94 1.15 -1.46
N TYR A 111 20.89 0.22 -1.63
CA TYR A 111 22.27 0.54 -1.98
C TYR A 111 22.41 1.03 -3.43
N THR A 112 21.72 0.37 -4.37
CA THR A 112 21.71 0.74 -5.80
C THR A 112 21.15 2.16 -6.00
N ASP A 113 20.10 2.48 -5.25
CA ASP A 113 19.46 3.79 -5.23
C ASP A 113 20.21 4.84 -4.39
N LYS A 114 21.36 4.47 -3.81
CA LYS A 114 22.20 5.34 -2.95
C LYS A 114 21.47 5.89 -1.73
N VAL A 115 20.46 5.18 -1.25
CA VAL A 115 19.72 5.49 -0.01
C VAL A 115 20.56 5.13 1.22
N ILE A 116 21.32 4.03 1.12
CA ILE A 116 22.26 3.60 2.16
C ILE A 116 23.69 3.61 1.62
N SER A 117 24.65 3.79 2.52
CA SER A 117 26.07 3.73 2.22
C SER A 117 26.53 2.29 1.95
N LYS A 118 27.71 2.17 1.32
CA LYS A 118 28.37 0.88 1.12
C LYS A 118 28.62 0.15 2.44
N ASP A 119 28.99 0.87 3.50
CA ASP A 119 29.26 0.24 4.80
C ASP A 119 28.00 -0.29 5.47
N GLU A 120 26.88 0.42 5.37
CA GLU A 120 25.57 -0.05 5.86
C GLU A 120 25.10 -1.28 5.09
N TRP A 121 25.27 -1.29 3.77
CA TRP A 121 24.95 -2.46 2.94
C TRP A 121 25.82 -3.68 3.28
N LEU A 122 27.11 -3.47 3.57
CA LEU A 122 28.06 -4.54 3.90
C LEU A 122 27.98 -5.02 5.35
N ALA A 123 27.40 -4.26 6.27
CA ALA A 123 27.32 -4.59 7.69
C ALA A 123 26.70 -5.99 7.97
N PRO A 124 25.51 -6.33 7.46
CA PRO A 124 24.93 -7.67 7.69
C PRO A 124 25.78 -8.79 7.08
N ILE A 125 26.38 -8.55 5.90
CA ILE A 125 27.27 -9.51 5.23
C ILE A 125 28.51 -9.78 6.08
N ARG A 126 29.15 -8.73 6.60
CA ARG A 126 30.32 -8.84 7.50
C ARG A 126 29.97 -9.59 8.78
N GLY A 127 28.77 -9.35 9.34
CA GLY A 127 28.28 -10.06 10.53
C GLY A 127 28.17 -11.57 10.28
N GLN A 128 27.48 -11.97 9.22
CA GLN A 128 27.32 -13.38 8.87
C GLN A 128 28.65 -14.05 8.53
N ARG A 129 29.52 -13.38 7.77
CA ARG A 129 30.88 -13.86 7.48
C ARG A 129 31.67 -14.15 8.75
N ASN A 130 31.65 -13.22 9.71
CA ASN A 130 32.40 -13.37 10.95
C ASN A 130 31.83 -14.52 11.79
N GLN A 131 30.52 -14.73 11.79
CA GLN A 131 29.91 -15.90 12.43
C GLN A 131 30.40 -17.21 11.80
N LEU A 132 30.37 -17.32 10.46
CA LEU A 132 30.85 -18.51 9.76
C LEU A 132 32.34 -18.77 10.03
N LEU A 133 33.16 -17.72 10.06
CA LEU A 133 34.58 -17.85 10.43
C LEU A 133 34.76 -18.36 11.87
N ASN A 134 33.94 -17.88 12.81
CA ASN A 134 33.96 -18.38 14.18
C ASN A 134 33.50 -19.84 14.26
N ASP A 135 32.48 -20.23 13.51
CA ASP A 135 31.98 -21.60 13.46
C ASP A 135 33.05 -22.55 12.90
N VAL A 136 33.78 -22.13 11.86
CA VAL A 136 34.94 -22.86 11.35
C VAL A 136 35.94 -23.13 12.47
N ASP A 137 36.32 -22.13 13.25
CA ASP A 137 37.36 -22.27 14.27
C ASP A 137 36.90 -23.03 15.52
N LEU A 138 35.66 -22.80 15.95
CA LEU A 138 35.14 -23.35 17.21
C LEU A 138 34.48 -24.71 17.03
N ILE A 139 33.80 -24.94 15.91
CA ILE A 139 33.00 -26.14 15.67
C ILE A 139 33.77 -27.12 14.79
N TYR A 140 34.28 -26.70 13.64
CA TYR A 140 34.80 -27.66 12.64
C TYR A 140 36.30 -27.93 12.77
N CYS A 141 37.10 -26.89 13.00
CA CYS A 141 38.57 -26.92 13.04
C CYS A 141 39.12 -26.69 14.46
N ASN A 142 38.39 -27.11 15.49
CA ASN A 142 38.92 -27.10 16.86
C ASN A 142 39.94 -28.24 17.06
N ALA A 143 40.69 -28.20 18.16
CA ALA A 143 41.78 -29.15 18.42
C ALA A 143 41.33 -30.63 18.44
N LEU A 144 40.10 -30.92 18.88
CA LEU A 144 39.55 -32.28 18.93
C LEU A 144 39.22 -32.77 17.53
N ASN A 145 38.56 -31.95 16.72
CA ASN A 145 38.17 -32.34 15.37
C ASN A 145 39.37 -32.37 14.42
N LEU A 146 40.37 -31.50 14.63
CA LEU A 146 41.58 -31.49 13.82
C LEU A 146 42.46 -32.74 14.01
N SER A 147 42.48 -33.36 15.19
CA SER A 147 43.30 -34.58 15.40
C SER A 147 42.78 -35.78 14.61
N ASP A 148 41.48 -35.82 14.36
CA ASP A 148 40.79 -36.93 13.70
C ASP A 148 40.51 -36.64 12.22
N MET A 149 40.82 -35.42 11.76
CA MET A 149 40.59 -34.95 10.41
C MET A 149 41.74 -35.33 9.48
N SER A 150 41.41 -35.85 8.29
CA SER A 150 42.41 -36.08 7.24
C SER A 150 43.01 -34.77 6.73
N ASP A 151 44.29 -34.79 6.34
CA ASP A 151 44.98 -33.62 5.77
C ASP A 151 44.22 -33.00 4.60
N THR A 152 43.64 -33.83 3.72
CA THR A 152 42.80 -33.37 2.60
C THR A 152 41.59 -32.56 3.06
N MET A 153 40.96 -32.95 4.17
CA MET A 153 39.81 -32.22 4.71
C MET A 153 40.25 -30.93 5.41
N VAL A 154 41.41 -30.94 6.10
CA VAL A 154 42.01 -29.74 6.68
C VAL A 154 42.27 -28.69 5.61
N ASP A 155 42.81 -29.09 4.45
CA ASP A 155 43.08 -28.16 3.35
C ASP A 155 41.80 -27.58 2.74
N LYS A 156 40.74 -28.37 2.58
CA LYS A 156 39.41 -27.87 2.17
C LYS A 156 38.87 -26.81 3.14
N TRP A 157 39.03 -27.00 4.45
CA TRP A 157 38.62 -26.00 5.43
C TRP A 157 39.48 -24.72 5.39
N LYS A 158 40.78 -24.84 5.11
CA LYS A 158 41.65 -23.65 4.89
C LYS A 158 41.19 -22.86 3.66
N GLU A 159 40.91 -23.54 2.56
CA GLU A 159 40.38 -22.92 1.33
C GLU A 159 39.04 -22.23 1.60
N TYR A 160 38.13 -22.90 2.30
CA TYR A 160 36.85 -22.32 2.72
C TYR A 160 37.02 -21.06 3.58
N LYS A 161 37.92 -21.10 4.57
CA LYS A 161 38.21 -19.96 5.45
C LYS A 161 38.80 -18.79 4.67
N LEU A 162 39.66 -19.05 3.69
CA LEU A 162 40.21 -18.03 2.80
C LEU A 162 39.11 -17.41 1.95
N ALA A 163 38.26 -18.24 1.32
CA ALA A 163 37.12 -17.78 0.52
C ALA A 163 36.15 -16.90 1.33
N LEU A 164 35.90 -17.23 2.60
CA LEU A 164 35.11 -16.39 3.49
C LEU A 164 35.78 -15.05 3.79
N LYS A 165 37.09 -15.01 4.04
CA LYS A 165 37.82 -13.75 4.32
C LYS A 165 37.81 -12.81 3.13
N ASP A 166 37.88 -13.36 1.92
CA ASP A 166 37.83 -12.61 0.67
C ASP A 166 36.40 -12.17 0.31
N TYR A 167 35.39 -12.54 1.11
CA TYR A 167 34.00 -12.21 0.91
C TYR A 167 33.55 -10.89 1.60
N PRO A 168 32.71 -10.07 0.95
CA PRO A 168 32.34 -10.16 -0.47
C PRO A 168 33.51 -9.71 -1.36
N SER A 169 33.73 -10.43 -2.46
CA SER A 169 34.81 -10.08 -3.38
C SER A 169 34.51 -8.75 -4.09
N ILE A 170 35.56 -8.04 -4.50
CA ILE A 170 35.45 -6.76 -5.24
C ILE A 170 34.62 -6.92 -6.53
N ALA A 171 34.55 -8.13 -7.09
CA ALA A 171 33.95 -8.40 -8.40
C ALA A 171 32.51 -8.92 -8.36
N THR A 172 32.04 -9.47 -7.25
CA THR A 172 30.69 -10.06 -7.17
C THR A 172 30.20 -10.03 -5.73
N VAL A 173 29.21 -9.18 -5.49
CA VAL A 173 28.41 -9.30 -4.27
C VAL A 173 27.27 -10.26 -4.60
N SER A 174 27.59 -11.55 -4.54
CA SER A 174 26.56 -12.58 -4.47
C SER A 174 25.82 -12.45 -3.13
N SER A 175 24.60 -12.97 -3.05
CA SER A 175 23.94 -13.21 -1.75
C SER A 175 24.37 -14.55 -1.14
N GLU A 176 25.10 -15.37 -1.90
CA GLU A 176 25.46 -16.73 -1.53
C GLU A 176 26.91 -16.78 -1.04
N PHE A 177 27.07 -17.13 0.23
CA PHE A 177 28.37 -17.48 0.79
C PHE A 177 28.91 -18.76 0.16
N PRO A 178 30.24 -18.98 0.15
CA PRO A 178 30.82 -20.26 -0.21
C PRO A 178 30.13 -21.40 0.56
N SER A 179 29.92 -22.53 -0.12
CA SER A 179 29.37 -23.73 0.50
C SER A 179 30.38 -24.38 1.44
N LEU A 180 29.88 -24.98 2.52
CA LEU A 180 30.72 -25.77 3.43
C LEU A 180 31.36 -26.95 2.68
N PRO A 181 32.59 -27.37 3.06
CA PRO A 181 33.20 -28.58 2.53
C PRO A 181 32.28 -29.81 2.72
N GLN A 182 32.07 -30.60 1.67
CA GLN A 182 31.28 -31.84 1.77
C GLN A 182 32.09 -32.98 2.40
N GLY A 183 31.42 -33.79 3.22
CA GLY A 183 32.00 -34.94 3.94
C GLY A 183 32.24 -34.73 5.44
N VAL A 184 31.53 -33.76 6.04
CA VAL A 184 31.34 -33.62 7.50
C VAL A 184 30.22 -34.56 7.95
#